data_AF-A0A966X6M5-F1
#
_entry.id   AF-A0A966X6M5-F1
#
_cell.length_a   1.000
_cell.length_b   1.000
_cell.length_c   1.000
_cell.angle_alpha   90.00
_cell.angle_beta   90.00
_cell.angle_gamma   90.00
#
_symmetry.space_group_name_H-M   'P 1'
#
loop_
_entity.id
_entity.type
_entity.pdbx_description
1 polymer ?
#
loop_
_entity_poly.entity_id
_entity_poly.type
_entity_poly.pdbx_seq_one_letter_code
_entity_poly.pdbx_strand_id
1 'polypeptide(L)'
;MKDLALALREQFGRETEITPLIAEDRMGRRIHGVDLTKELSATQAELMVSLLDHFKIITFPDQNQASFRVGDLERLANHFGAPIPHPKNYANYIEFKKKRVPLRLLPRDEQTASRCDQAFPEAIQCRPGADSPAVYVVTNLVGSGAHREEETVGGLHWHTDIEFEPIPLSTSMFYVQSVPSTRNGVEGTWVNDQPREEGFYHPDSSAELMARRNKL
;
A
#
# COMPACT_ATOMS: atom_id res chain seq x y z
N MET A 1 -0.94 3.96 -25.65
CA MET A 1 -2.29 3.83 -25.04
C MET A 1 -3.23 2.89 -25.79
N LYS A 2 -3.58 3.15 -27.07
CA LYS A 2 -4.50 2.26 -27.83
C LYS A 2 -4.04 0.80 -27.87
N ASP A 3 -2.74 0.59 -27.97
CA ASP A 3 -2.12 -0.74 -28.02
C ASP A 3 -2.29 -1.52 -26.70
N LEU A 4 -1.96 -0.91 -25.55
CA LEU A 4 -2.12 -1.54 -24.23
C LEU A 4 -3.58 -1.83 -23.86
N ALA A 5 -4.52 -0.95 -24.25
CA ALA A 5 -5.94 -1.19 -24.02
C ALA A 5 -6.49 -2.36 -24.86
N LEU A 6 -6.01 -2.50 -26.10
CA LEU A 6 -6.35 -3.63 -26.95
C LEU A 6 -5.76 -4.93 -26.39
N ALA A 7 -4.47 -4.93 -26.05
CA ALA A 7 -3.79 -6.07 -25.45
C ALA A 7 -4.47 -6.54 -24.15
N LEU A 8 -4.92 -5.60 -23.30
CA LEU A 8 -5.71 -5.93 -22.11
C LEU A 8 -6.98 -6.71 -22.46
N ARG A 9 -7.75 -6.27 -23.45
CA ARG A 9 -8.98 -6.96 -23.87
C ARG A 9 -8.72 -8.31 -24.50
N GLU A 10 -7.62 -8.44 -25.25
CA GLU A 10 -7.21 -9.72 -25.83
C GLU A 10 -6.79 -10.72 -24.76
N GLN A 11 -6.09 -10.27 -23.72
CA GLN A 11 -5.56 -11.14 -22.67
C GLN A 11 -6.56 -11.46 -21.54
N PHE A 12 -7.44 -10.52 -21.19
CA PHE A 12 -8.35 -10.65 -20.03
C PHE A 12 -9.83 -10.71 -20.41
N GLY A 13 -10.16 -10.46 -21.68
CA GLY A 13 -11.52 -10.53 -22.21
C GLY A 13 -12.11 -9.16 -22.57
N ARG A 14 -13.20 -9.19 -23.33
CA ARG A 14 -13.81 -7.97 -23.91
C ARG A 14 -14.35 -6.99 -22.86
N GLU A 15 -14.72 -7.49 -21.69
CA GLU A 15 -15.22 -6.71 -20.55
C GLU A 15 -14.12 -5.97 -19.79
N THR A 16 -12.84 -6.20 -20.13
CA THR A 16 -11.72 -5.49 -19.51
C THR A 16 -11.64 -4.07 -20.07
N GLU A 17 -11.55 -3.11 -19.15
CA GLU A 17 -11.45 -1.69 -19.47
C GLU A 17 -10.33 -1.03 -18.70
N ILE A 18 -9.77 0.02 -19.28
CA ILE A 18 -8.75 0.85 -18.64
C ILE A 18 -9.18 2.30 -18.67
N THR A 19 -9.13 2.95 -17.51
CA THR A 19 -9.57 4.34 -17.32
C THR A 19 -8.50 5.15 -16.60
N PRO A 20 -8.33 6.45 -16.89
CA PRO A 20 -7.42 7.32 -16.16
C PRO A 20 -7.86 7.49 -14.70
N LEU A 21 -6.89 7.56 -13.77
CA LEU A 21 -7.20 7.90 -12.37
C LEU A 21 -7.59 9.38 -12.21
N ILE A 22 -6.98 10.26 -13.02
CA ILE A 22 -7.24 11.71 -13.00
C ILE A 22 -7.55 12.20 -14.42
N ALA A 23 -6.60 12.04 -15.34
CA ALA A 23 -6.74 12.44 -16.74
C ALA A 23 -5.84 11.57 -17.64
N GLU A 24 -6.10 11.59 -18.95
CA GLU A 24 -5.43 10.71 -19.93
C GLU A 24 -3.92 10.95 -20.04
N ASP A 25 -3.45 12.17 -19.86
CA ASP A 25 -2.04 12.56 -19.94
C ASP A 25 -1.30 12.43 -18.60
N ARG A 26 -1.98 11.95 -17.56
CA ARG A 26 -1.43 11.80 -16.21
C ARG A 26 -1.09 10.35 -15.88
N MET A 27 -0.19 10.19 -14.91
CA MET A 27 0.11 8.89 -14.30
C MET A 27 -1.15 8.25 -13.71
N GLY A 28 -1.17 6.93 -13.64
CA GLY A 28 -2.23 6.19 -12.97
C GLY A 28 -3.33 5.68 -13.89
N ARG A 29 -3.61 4.39 -13.81
CA ARG A 29 -4.78 3.76 -14.45
C ARG A 29 -5.57 2.89 -13.49
N ARG A 30 -6.89 2.84 -13.73
CA ARG A 30 -7.78 1.84 -13.14
C ARG A 30 -8.17 0.84 -14.21
N ILE A 31 -7.88 -0.44 -13.92
CA ILE A 31 -8.13 -1.57 -14.81
C ILE A 31 -9.31 -2.34 -14.23
N HIS A 32 -10.42 -2.37 -14.97
CA HIS A 32 -11.66 -3.02 -14.59
C HIS A 32 -11.79 -4.41 -15.22
N GLY A 33 -12.60 -5.28 -14.63
CA GLY A 33 -12.90 -6.60 -15.21
C GLY A 33 -11.76 -7.61 -15.14
N VAL A 34 -10.80 -7.42 -14.23
CA VAL A 34 -9.73 -8.39 -13.94
C VAL A 34 -9.98 -9.02 -12.57
N ASP A 35 -9.96 -10.34 -12.53
CA ASP A 35 -10.08 -11.13 -11.30
C ASP A 35 -8.70 -11.60 -10.85
N LEU A 36 -8.13 -10.94 -9.83
CA LEU A 36 -6.79 -11.26 -9.35
C LEU A 36 -6.73 -12.55 -8.52
N THR A 37 -7.86 -13.19 -8.21
CA THR A 37 -7.85 -14.53 -7.58
C THR A 37 -7.39 -15.61 -8.56
N LYS A 38 -7.44 -15.34 -9.88
CA LYS A 38 -6.99 -16.26 -10.92
C LYS A 38 -5.50 -16.14 -11.19
N GLU A 39 -4.87 -17.28 -11.47
CA GLU A 39 -3.49 -17.32 -11.93
C GLU A 39 -3.35 -16.59 -13.28
N LEU A 40 -2.27 -15.82 -13.41
CA LEU A 40 -1.94 -15.16 -14.66
C LEU A 40 -1.16 -16.11 -15.56
N SER A 41 -1.48 -16.10 -16.85
CA SER A 41 -0.57 -16.63 -17.86
C SER A 41 0.71 -15.77 -17.94
N ALA A 42 1.78 -16.30 -18.55
CA ALA A 42 3.02 -15.54 -18.73
C ALA A 42 2.77 -14.22 -19.49
N THR A 43 1.97 -14.24 -20.56
CA THR A 43 1.65 -13.05 -21.35
C THR A 43 0.80 -12.04 -20.56
N GLN A 44 -0.13 -12.52 -19.73
CA GLN A 44 -0.91 -11.66 -18.83
C GLN A 44 0.00 -10.97 -17.81
N ALA A 45 0.97 -11.71 -17.22
CA ALA A 45 1.92 -11.17 -16.27
C ALA A 45 2.85 -10.11 -16.90
N GLU A 46 3.42 -10.38 -18.08
CA GLU A 46 4.24 -9.42 -18.83
C GLU A 46 3.48 -8.13 -19.16
N LEU A 47 2.19 -8.26 -19.50
CA LEU A 47 1.33 -7.12 -19.73
C LEU A 47 1.13 -6.30 -18.45
N MET A 48 0.93 -6.94 -17.29
CA MET A 48 0.81 -6.22 -16.00
C MET A 48 2.06 -5.42 -15.65
N VAL A 49 3.25 -6.00 -15.87
CA VAL A 49 4.53 -5.30 -15.69
C VAL A 49 4.64 -4.10 -16.63
N SER A 50 4.30 -4.30 -17.91
CA SER A 50 4.31 -3.24 -18.93
C SER A 50 3.34 -2.09 -18.59
N LEU A 51 2.16 -2.43 -18.06
CA LEU A 51 1.17 -1.44 -17.62
C LEU A 51 1.69 -0.63 -16.43
N LEU A 52 2.30 -1.28 -15.43
CA LEU A 52 2.90 -0.58 -14.30
C LEU A 52 4.06 0.32 -14.75
N ASP A 53 4.95 -0.17 -15.62
CA ASP A 53 6.04 0.66 -16.13
C ASP A 53 5.50 1.85 -16.93
N HIS A 54 4.49 1.68 -17.77
CA HIS A 54 3.96 2.80 -18.54
C HIS A 54 3.23 3.83 -17.67
N PHE A 55 2.36 3.38 -16.76
CA PHE A 55 1.44 4.25 -16.02
C PHE A 55 1.90 4.63 -14.61
N LYS A 56 2.97 4.01 -14.10
CA LYS A 56 3.57 4.15 -12.77
C LYS A 56 2.68 3.74 -11.59
N ILE A 57 1.36 3.83 -11.74
CA ILE A 57 0.35 3.36 -10.80
C ILE A 57 -0.73 2.63 -11.59
N ILE A 58 -1.08 1.42 -11.16
CA ILE A 58 -2.23 0.69 -11.65
C ILE A 58 -3.09 0.23 -10.47
N THR A 59 -4.41 0.26 -10.64
CA THR A 59 -5.35 -0.15 -9.60
C THR A 59 -6.36 -1.13 -10.19
N PHE A 60 -6.75 -2.12 -9.39
CA PHE A 60 -7.74 -3.13 -9.71
C PHE A 60 -8.89 -2.98 -8.71
N PRO A 61 -10.05 -2.43 -9.11
CA PRO A 61 -11.21 -2.34 -8.24
C PRO A 61 -11.83 -3.74 -8.04
N ASP A 62 -12.79 -3.84 -7.13
CA ASP A 62 -13.64 -5.03 -6.95
C ASP A 62 -12.89 -6.32 -6.52
N GLN A 63 -11.73 -6.15 -5.88
CA GLN A 63 -10.93 -7.23 -5.27
C GLN A 63 -11.29 -7.47 -3.79
N ASN A 64 -12.42 -6.93 -3.33
CA ASN A 64 -12.92 -7.07 -1.96
C ASN A 64 -13.72 -8.38 -1.71
N GLN A 65 -13.68 -9.30 -2.67
CA GLN A 65 -14.36 -10.59 -2.61
C GLN A 65 -14.01 -11.35 -1.32
N ALA A 66 -15.00 -12.06 -0.74
CA ALA A 66 -14.79 -12.83 0.48
C ALA A 66 -13.73 -13.93 0.33
N SER A 67 -13.55 -14.43 -0.90
CA SER A 67 -12.55 -15.42 -1.28
C SER A 67 -11.14 -14.85 -1.45
N PHE A 68 -10.97 -13.53 -1.51
CA PHE A 68 -9.67 -12.91 -1.77
C PHE A 68 -8.74 -13.09 -0.57
N ARG A 69 -7.53 -13.62 -0.83
CA ARG A 69 -6.51 -13.92 0.18
C ARG A 69 -5.25 -13.12 -0.10
N VAL A 70 -4.42 -12.96 0.93
CA VAL A 70 -3.10 -12.36 0.76
C VAL A 70 -2.24 -13.16 -0.23
N GLY A 71 -2.41 -14.49 -0.28
CA GLY A 71 -1.71 -15.33 -1.27
C GLY A 71 -2.01 -14.97 -2.73
N ASP A 72 -3.21 -14.45 -3.03
CA ASP A 72 -3.54 -13.96 -4.37
C ASP A 72 -2.70 -12.72 -4.73
N LEU A 73 -2.52 -11.84 -3.75
CA LEU A 73 -1.69 -10.65 -3.86
C LEU A 73 -0.20 -11.01 -4.00
N GLU A 74 0.31 -11.92 -3.17
CA GLU A 74 1.71 -12.38 -3.24
C GLU A 74 2.01 -13.06 -4.58
N ARG A 75 1.08 -13.87 -5.10
CA ARG A 75 1.23 -14.48 -6.42
C ARG A 75 1.34 -13.42 -7.51
N LEU A 76 0.51 -12.37 -7.46
CA LEU A 76 0.63 -11.24 -8.38
C LEU A 76 1.97 -10.51 -8.21
N ALA A 77 2.37 -10.23 -6.97
CA ALA A 77 3.62 -9.52 -6.64
C ALA A 77 4.86 -10.23 -7.20
N ASN A 78 4.88 -11.57 -7.21
CA ASN A 78 5.99 -12.37 -7.74
C ASN A 78 6.28 -12.10 -9.23
N HIS A 79 5.34 -11.55 -10.00
CA HIS A 79 5.59 -11.15 -11.39
C HIS A 79 6.37 -9.83 -11.52
N PHE A 80 6.44 -9.02 -10.46
CA PHE A 80 7.18 -7.75 -10.42
C PHE A 80 8.56 -7.90 -9.74
N GLY A 81 8.79 -9.04 -9.10
CA GLY A 81 10.00 -9.34 -8.33
C GLY A 81 9.67 -10.18 -7.09
N ALA A 82 10.69 -10.69 -6.42
CA ALA A 82 10.50 -11.44 -5.18
C ALA A 82 10.02 -10.49 -4.06
N PRO A 83 8.88 -10.76 -3.40
CA PRO A 83 8.45 -10.02 -2.23
C PRO A 83 9.50 -10.10 -1.12
N ILE A 84 9.89 -8.97 -0.55
CA ILE A 84 10.82 -8.91 0.58
C ILE A 84 10.10 -8.50 1.86
N PRO A 85 10.35 -9.16 3.00
CA PRO A 85 9.81 -8.77 4.29
C PRO A 85 10.20 -7.34 4.69
N HIS A 86 9.23 -6.59 5.21
CA HIS A 86 9.48 -5.26 5.74
C HIS A 86 10.34 -5.33 7.02
N PRO A 87 11.31 -4.42 7.23
CA PRO A 87 12.15 -4.39 8.43
C PRO A 87 11.40 -4.41 9.76
N LYS A 88 10.22 -3.80 9.82
CA LYS A 88 9.36 -3.77 11.02
C LYS A 88 8.80 -5.13 11.43
N ASN A 89 8.82 -6.14 10.56
CA ASN A 89 8.35 -7.49 10.90
C ASN A 89 9.37 -8.29 11.73
N TYR A 90 10.59 -7.76 11.89
CA TYR A 90 11.67 -8.44 12.59
C TYR A 90 11.94 -7.84 13.97
N ALA A 91 12.07 -8.71 14.98
CA ALA A 91 12.42 -8.34 16.35
C ALA A 91 13.86 -7.82 16.49
N ASN A 92 14.74 -8.14 15.54
CA ASN A 92 16.18 -7.89 15.64
C ASN A 92 16.80 -7.22 14.41
N TYR A 93 16.02 -6.46 13.63
CA TYR A 93 16.50 -5.86 12.37
C TYR A 93 17.77 -5.02 12.54
N ILE A 94 17.84 -4.20 13.61
CA ILE A 94 19.01 -3.37 13.90
C ILE A 94 20.26 -4.21 14.18
N GLU A 95 20.11 -5.33 14.90
CA GLU A 95 21.23 -6.24 15.17
C GLU A 95 21.68 -6.94 13.89
N PHE A 96 20.76 -7.34 13.02
CA PHE A 96 21.08 -7.88 11.70
C PHE A 96 21.89 -6.87 10.88
N LYS A 97 21.47 -5.60 10.81
CA LYS A 97 22.21 -4.55 10.07
C LYS A 97 23.63 -4.33 10.62
N LYS A 98 23.79 -4.37 11.95
CA LYS A 98 25.10 -4.11 12.61
C LYS A 98 26.05 -5.30 12.62
N LYS A 99 25.52 -6.50 12.85
CA LYS A 99 26.31 -7.70 13.20
C LYS A 99 26.05 -8.89 12.28
N ARG A 100 25.14 -8.77 11.31
CA ARG A 100 24.76 -9.84 10.37
C ARG A 100 24.27 -11.12 11.07
N VAL A 101 23.66 -10.98 12.25
CA VAL A 101 23.00 -12.09 12.96
C VAL A 101 21.76 -12.54 12.18
N PRO A 102 21.35 -13.82 12.22
CA PRO A 102 20.12 -14.27 11.56
C PRO A 102 18.89 -13.44 11.96
N LEU A 103 18.07 -13.09 10.97
CA LEU A 103 16.82 -12.37 11.19
C LEU A 103 15.83 -13.24 11.96
N ARG A 104 15.11 -12.62 12.91
CA ARG A 104 14.07 -13.26 13.72
C ARG A 104 12.80 -12.43 13.61
N LEU A 105 11.72 -13.08 13.23
CA LEU A 105 10.40 -12.45 13.20
C LEU A 105 9.96 -12.07 14.62
N LEU A 106 9.05 -11.10 14.70
CA LEU A 106 8.33 -10.82 15.93
C LEU A 106 7.55 -12.07 16.39
N PRO A 107 7.45 -12.33 17.70
CA PRO A 107 6.51 -13.30 18.26
C PRO A 107 5.09 -13.10 17.71
N ARG A 108 4.32 -14.18 17.52
CA ARG A 108 3.02 -14.12 16.85
C ARG A 108 2.04 -13.15 17.52
N ASP A 109 2.05 -13.10 18.85
CA ASP A 109 1.22 -12.20 19.67
C ASP A 109 1.66 -10.73 19.61
N GLU A 110 2.88 -10.46 19.12
CA GLU A 110 3.38 -9.11 18.87
C GLU A 110 3.18 -8.64 17.42
N GLN A 111 2.91 -9.55 16.49
CA GLN A 111 2.68 -9.22 15.08
C GLN A 111 1.36 -8.45 14.90
N THR A 112 1.38 -7.39 14.09
CA THR A 112 0.20 -6.56 13.80
C THR A 112 -1.00 -7.39 13.31
N ALA A 113 -0.76 -8.43 12.51
CA ALA A 113 -1.81 -9.29 11.96
C ALA A 113 -2.62 -10.03 13.03
N SER A 114 -2.05 -10.35 14.19
CA SER A 114 -2.75 -11.01 15.30
C SER A 114 -3.46 -10.04 16.25
N ARG A 115 -3.27 -8.74 16.04
CA ARG A 115 -3.78 -7.66 16.91
C ARG A 115 -4.77 -6.74 16.21
N CYS A 116 -4.97 -6.89 14.90
CA CYS A 116 -5.74 -5.95 14.09
C CYS A 116 -7.25 -5.96 14.39
N ASP A 117 -7.77 -7.03 14.98
CA ASP A 117 -9.17 -7.20 15.37
C ASP A 117 -9.50 -6.65 16.77
N GLN A 118 -8.50 -6.26 17.57
CA GLN A 118 -8.69 -5.84 18.96
C GLN A 118 -9.64 -4.65 19.11
N ALA A 119 -9.57 -3.69 18.19
CA ALA A 119 -10.40 -2.49 18.23
C ALA A 119 -11.84 -2.74 17.73
N PHE A 120 -12.00 -3.66 16.78
CA PHE A 120 -13.28 -3.98 16.12
C PHE A 120 -13.43 -5.49 15.94
N PRO A 121 -13.65 -6.25 17.04
CA PRO A 121 -13.75 -7.71 16.97
C PRO A 121 -14.82 -8.12 15.97
N GLU A 122 -14.51 -9.12 15.14
CA GLU A 122 -15.37 -9.67 14.06
C GLU A 122 -15.73 -8.71 12.92
N ALA A 123 -15.58 -7.40 13.09
CA ALA A 123 -15.87 -6.40 12.07
C ALA A 123 -14.67 -6.07 11.18
N ILE A 124 -13.45 -6.05 11.74
CA ILE A 124 -12.22 -5.83 10.97
C ILE A 124 -11.21 -6.91 11.36
N GLN A 125 -11.00 -7.87 10.45
CA GLN A 125 -10.02 -8.94 10.61
C GLN A 125 -9.11 -8.98 9.40
N CYS A 126 -7.80 -9.06 9.63
CA CYS A 126 -6.83 -9.15 8.54
C CYS A 126 -7.15 -10.32 7.60
N ARG A 127 -7.02 -10.13 6.29
CA ARG A 127 -7.26 -11.20 5.30
C ARG A 127 -6.39 -12.45 5.60
N PRO A 128 -6.89 -13.66 5.29
CA PRO A 128 -6.09 -14.88 5.45
C PRO A 128 -4.73 -14.78 4.76
N GLY A 129 -3.66 -15.09 5.51
CA GLY A 129 -2.26 -15.01 5.07
C GLY A 129 -1.55 -13.69 5.43
N ALA A 130 -2.22 -12.74 6.09
CA ALA A 130 -1.60 -11.48 6.51
C ALA A 130 -0.47 -11.65 7.56
N ASP A 131 -0.31 -12.83 8.14
CA ASP A 131 0.80 -13.23 9.01
C ASP A 131 2.07 -13.63 8.23
N SER A 132 2.03 -13.59 6.89
CA SER A 132 3.22 -13.74 6.05
C SER A 132 4.25 -12.66 6.40
N PRO A 133 5.55 -13.03 6.54
CA PRO A 133 6.60 -12.06 6.82
C PRO A 133 6.80 -11.06 5.66
N ALA A 134 6.37 -11.39 4.44
CA ALA A 134 6.42 -10.49 3.29
C ALA A 134 5.38 -9.36 3.35
N VAL A 135 4.40 -9.45 4.25
CA VAL A 135 3.29 -8.50 4.37
C VAL A 135 3.55 -7.52 5.49
N TYR A 136 3.44 -6.23 5.19
CA TYR A 136 3.43 -5.18 6.20
C TYR A 136 2.00 -4.67 6.39
N VAL A 137 1.40 -4.98 7.54
CA VAL A 137 0.05 -4.51 7.88
C VAL A 137 0.15 -3.08 8.40
N VAL A 138 -0.42 -2.14 7.64
CA VAL A 138 -0.53 -0.72 8.03
C VAL A 138 -1.89 -0.48 8.65
N THR A 139 -1.92 -0.11 9.93
CA THR A 139 -3.17 0.12 10.66
C THR A 139 -2.95 1.02 11.87
N ASN A 140 -3.97 1.81 12.22
CA ASN A 140 -4.08 2.56 13.48
C ASN A 140 -4.99 1.85 14.50
N LEU A 141 -5.37 0.59 14.24
CA LEU A 141 -6.29 -0.17 15.10
C LEU A 141 -5.59 -0.86 16.28
N VAL A 142 -4.29 -1.11 16.16
CA VAL A 142 -3.53 -1.76 17.24
C VAL A 142 -3.42 -0.82 18.43
N GLY A 143 -3.99 -1.21 19.56
CA GLY A 143 -3.99 -0.41 20.78
C GLY A 143 -5.09 0.66 20.85
N SER A 144 -5.98 0.75 19.85
CA SER A 144 -7.18 1.60 19.91
C SER A 144 -8.43 0.81 20.36
N GLY A 145 -9.57 1.48 20.46
CA GLY A 145 -10.85 0.88 20.89
C GLY A 145 -11.68 1.83 21.75
N ALA A 146 -12.87 1.39 22.15
CA ALA A 146 -13.86 2.23 22.87
C ALA A 146 -13.38 2.81 24.21
N HIS A 147 -12.27 2.32 24.75
CA HIS A 147 -11.69 2.75 26.03
C HIS A 147 -10.30 3.39 25.87
N ARG A 148 -9.94 3.80 24.65
CA ARG A 148 -8.66 4.42 24.33
C ARG A 148 -8.90 5.83 23.85
N GLU A 149 -8.07 6.76 24.31
CA GLU A 149 -8.09 8.12 23.78
C GLU A 149 -7.58 8.12 22.34
N GLU A 150 -8.16 9.01 21.53
CA GLU A 150 -7.73 9.18 20.14
C GLU A 150 -6.36 9.86 20.12
N GLU A 151 -5.40 9.23 19.46
CA GLU A 151 -4.07 9.82 19.23
C GLU A 151 -3.95 10.26 17.78
N THR A 152 -3.67 11.56 17.58
CA THR A 152 -3.27 12.07 16.27
C THR A 152 -1.76 11.93 16.14
N VAL A 153 -1.32 11.10 15.20
CA VAL A 153 0.10 10.92 14.91
C VAL A 153 0.47 11.78 13.70
N GLY A 154 1.30 12.80 13.91
CA GLY A 154 1.93 13.57 12.84
C GLY A 154 3.08 12.80 12.17
N GLY A 155 3.73 13.42 11.17
CA GLY A 155 4.99 12.88 10.63
C GLY A 155 4.88 11.97 9.40
N LEU A 156 3.73 11.92 8.73
CA LEU A 156 3.67 11.39 7.36
C LEU A 156 4.48 12.31 6.43
N HIS A 157 5.57 11.79 5.91
CA HIS A 157 6.49 12.50 5.03
C HIS A 157 6.56 11.84 3.65
N TRP A 158 6.96 12.63 2.65
CA TRP A 158 7.24 12.09 1.32
C TRP A 158 8.47 11.19 1.40
N HIS A 159 8.34 9.97 0.90
CA HIS A 159 9.42 8.99 0.87
C HIS A 159 9.23 8.03 -0.30
N THR A 160 10.30 7.34 -0.68
CA THR A 160 10.23 6.09 -1.41
C THR A 160 10.38 4.92 -0.43
N ASP A 161 9.57 3.88 -0.57
CA ASP A 161 9.60 2.75 0.36
C ASP A 161 10.99 2.12 0.43
N ILE A 162 11.52 1.96 1.65
CA ILE A 162 12.78 1.26 1.93
C ILE A 162 14.00 1.92 1.27
N GLU A 163 13.94 3.22 0.96
CA GLU A 163 15.05 3.97 0.32
C GLU A 163 16.35 4.03 1.14
N PHE A 164 16.28 3.72 2.44
CA PHE A 164 17.45 3.61 3.32
C PHE A 164 18.24 2.30 3.15
N GLU A 165 17.71 1.32 2.41
CA GLU A 165 18.43 0.09 2.08
C GLU A 165 19.27 0.24 0.81
N PRO A 166 20.39 -0.50 0.67
CA PRO A 166 21.26 -0.41 -0.50
C PRO A 166 20.57 -0.78 -1.82
N ILE A 167 19.55 -1.63 -1.75
CA ILE A 167 18.71 -2.02 -2.89
C ILE A 167 17.29 -1.61 -2.53
N PRO A 168 16.80 -0.45 -3.02
CA PRO A 168 15.45 0.01 -2.74
C PRO A 168 14.43 -0.89 -3.44
N LEU A 169 13.18 -0.84 -2.96
CA LEU A 169 12.07 -1.52 -3.61
C LEU A 169 11.79 -0.91 -4.99
N SER A 170 11.65 -1.76 -6.00
CA SER A 170 11.24 -1.34 -7.35
C SER A 170 9.72 -1.20 -7.50
N THR A 171 8.94 -1.87 -6.64
CA THR A 171 7.49 -1.94 -6.73
C THR A 171 6.90 -2.14 -5.33
N SER A 172 5.88 -1.35 -5.01
CA SER A 172 5.05 -1.50 -3.82
C SER A 172 3.64 -1.92 -4.23
N MET A 173 3.05 -2.86 -3.49
CA MET A 173 1.71 -3.38 -3.75
C MET A 173 0.85 -3.23 -2.50
N PHE A 174 -0.32 -2.60 -2.66
CA PHE A 174 -1.23 -2.30 -1.56
C PHE A 174 -2.55 -3.03 -1.76
N TYR A 175 -3.04 -3.66 -0.69
CA TYR A 175 -4.41 -4.15 -0.60
C TYR A 175 -5.14 -3.40 0.50
N VAL A 176 -6.17 -2.64 0.13
CA VAL A 176 -6.94 -1.83 1.05
C VAL A 176 -8.14 -2.63 1.55
N GLN A 177 -8.10 -3.05 2.81
CA GLN A 177 -9.18 -3.83 3.41
C GLN A 177 -10.29 -2.96 4.01
N SER A 178 -9.91 -1.83 4.62
CA SER A 178 -10.83 -0.92 5.27
C SER A 178 -10.34 0.50 5.08
N VAL A 179 -11.27 1.40 4.79
CA VAL A 179 -11.02 2.84 4.68
C VAL A 179 -11.95 3.56 5.65
N PRO A 180 -11.53 4.70 6.21
CA PRO A 180 -12.43 5.50 7.02
C PRO A 180 -13.61 6.00 6.18
N SER A 181 -14.84 5.88 6.70
CA SER A 181 -16.08 6.13 5.95
C SER A 181 -16.59 7.58 6.05
N THR A 182 -16.07 8.39 6.97
CA THR A 182 -16.58 9.75 7.23
C THR A 182 -15.43 10.76 7.32
N ARG A 183 -15.55 11.88 6.61
CA ARG A 183 -14.64 13.03 6.71
C ARG A 183 -15.29 14.13 7.54
N ASN A 184 -15.22 14.00 8.87
CA ASN A 184 -15.96 14.88 9.79
C ASN A 184 -15.17 16.13 10.21
N GLY A 185 -13.96 16.33 9.70
CA GLY A 185 -13.19 17.56 9.92
C GLY A 185 -13.86 18.76 9.26
N VAL A 186 -13.62 19.96 9.81
CA VAL A 186 -14.21 21.22 9.32
C VAL A 186 -13.88 21.47 7.84
N GLU A 187 -12.70 21.02 7.39
CA GLU A 187 -12.24 21.15 6.00
C GLU A 187 -12.62 19.93 5.12
N GLY A 188 -13.47 19.04 5.63
CA GLY A 188 -13.82 17.79 4.92
C GLY A 188 -12.66 16.80 4.88
N THR A 189 -11.82 16.80 5.92
CA THR A 189 -10.73 15.83 6.18
C THR A 189 -11.09 14.89 7.34
N TRP A 190 -10.26 13.87 7.62
CA TRP A 190 -10.47 12.96 8.76
C TRP A 190 -9.90 13.49 10.08
N VAL A 191 -8.87 14.34 10.00
CA VAL A 191 -8.17 14.95 11.13
C VAL A 191 -7.88 16.41 10.77
N ASN A 192 -7.82 17.28 11.77
CA ASN A 192 -7.40 18.66 11.55
C ASN A 192 -5.94 18.72 11.11
N ASP A 193 -5.63 19.64 10.21
CA ASP A 193 -4.25 19.89 9.80
C ASP A 193 -3.40 20.29 11.00
N GLN A 194 -2.36 19.49 11.26
CA GLN A 194 -1.40 19.80 12.30
C GLN A 194 -0.26 20.66 11.74
N PRO A 195 -0.02 21.86 12.30
CA PRO A 195 1.11 22.68 11.90
C PRO A 195 2.40 21.94 12.19
N ARG A 196 3.36 22.02 11.27
CA ARG A 196 4.68 21.44 11.46
C ARG A 196 5.48 22.31 12.42
N GLU A 197 6.36 21.67 13.18
CA GLU A 197 7.29 22.36 14.07
C GLU A 197 8.16 23.36 13.29
N GLU A 198 8.58 24.42 13.97
CA GLU A 198 9.50 25.41 13.40
C GLU A 198 10.81 24.73 12.96
N GLY A 199 11.30 25.09 11.77
CA GLY A 199 12.51 24.48 11.20
C GLY A 199 12.33 23.08 10.60
N PHE A 200 11.10 22.56 10.51
CA PHE A 200 10.85 21.25 9.86
C PHE A 200 11.35 21.19 8.41
N TYR A 201 11.25 22.29 7.68
CA TYR A 201 11.79 22.41 6.33
C TYR A 201 13.13 23.14 6.33
N HIS A 202 13.99 22.75 5.38
CA HIS A 202 15.25 23.44 5.14
C HIS A 202 14.97 24.93 4.87
N PRO A 203 15.75 25.88 5.44
CA PRO A 203 15.54 27.31 5.25
C PRO A 203 15.46 27.75 3.78
N ASP A 204 16.18 27.06 2.90
CA ASP A 204 16.20 27.33 1.45
C ASP A 204 15.06 26.64 0.67
N SER A 205 14.08 26.05 1.35
CA SER A 205 12.94 25.43 0.69
C SER A 205 12.15 26.46 -0.13
N SER A 206 11.76 26.10 -1.35
CA SER A 206 11.03 27.01 -2.24
C SER A 206 9.74 27.53 -1.59
N ALA A 207 9.64 28.84 -1.42
CA ALA A 207 8.47 29.50 -0.86
C ALA A 207 7.19 29.20 -1.68
N GLU A 208 7.30 29.05 -3.00
CA GLU A 208 6.18 28.69 -3.86
C GLU A 208 5.69 27.27 -3.60
N LEU A 209 6.59 26.29 -3.54
CA LEU A 209 6.22 24.89 -3.26
C LEU A 209 5.66 24.77 -1.84
N MET A 210 6.23 25.49 -0.89
CA MET A 210 5.74 25.59 0.48
C MET A 210 4.32 26.17 0.55
N ALA A 211 4.03 27.22 -0.21
CA ALA A 211 2.69 27.82 -0.29
C ALA A 211 1.67 26.90 -0.97
N ARG A 212 2.08 26.12 -1.99
CA ARG A 212 1.23 25.14 -2.67
C ARG A 212 0.93 23.91 -1.79
N ARG A 213 1.89 23.49 -0.96
CA ARG A 213 1.76 22.29 -0.14
C ARG A 213 0.64 22.36 0.90
N ASN A 214 0.35 23.54 1.43
CA ASN A 214 -0.68 23.75 2.46
C ASN A 214 -2.06 24.12 1.86
N LYS A 215 -2.26 23.91 0.55
CA LYS A 215 -3.49 24.28 -0.18
C LYS A 215 -4.08 23.12 -0.99
N LEU A 216 -3.62 21.89 -0.75
CA LEU A 216 -4.11 20.68 -1.41
C LEU A 216 -5.09 19.93 -0.51
#